data_AF-A0A3A6M7S7-F1
#
_entry.id   AF-A0A3A6M7S7-F1
#
_cell.length_a   1.000
_cell.length_b   1.000
_cell.length_c   1.000
_cell.angle_alpha   90.00
_cell.angle_beta   90.00
_cell.angle_gamma   90.00
#
_symmetry.space_group_name_H-M   'P 1'
#
loop_
_entity.id
_entity.type
_entity.pdbx_description
1 polymer ?
#
loop_
_entity_poly.entity_id
_entity_poly.type
_entity_poly.pdbx_seq_one_letter_code
_entity_poly.pdbx_strand_id
1 'polypeptide(L)'
;MNTNSNSYTIIYASVMVIIVAFLLAFVSSSLKSTQDKNVQLDTKKQILAALNIKNVEDADAEYKKYVKGDMLMNVDGTLTENTGEFATNYEKEAKEQQRLHVFVCEVDGQTKYVVPVYGAGLWGAIWGYVALNEDKDTVYGTYFSHASETPGLGAEIATEHFQNEFVGKKTLENGAITLGVVKNGKVEKPDYQVDGISGGTITSVGVDAMLKSCLNSYLSFLTK
;
A
#
# COMPACT_ATOMS: atom_id res chain seq x y z
N MET A 1 51.73 -22.68 0.38
CA MET A 1 50.56 -22.41 -0.50
C MET A 1 50.84 -21.14 -1.26
N ASN A 2 50.82 -21.17 -2.61
CA ASN A 2 50.97 -19.95 -3.40
C ASN A 2 49.59 -19.28 -3.53
N THR A 3 49.30 -18.36 -2.62
CA THR A 3 48.02 -17.66 -2.52
C THR A 3 47.75 -16.71 -3.67
N ASN A 4 48.76 -16.44 -4.53
CA ASN A 4 48.65 -15.60 -5.71
C ASN A 4 48.49 -16.40 -7.01
N SER A 5 48.37 -17.73 -6.92
CA SER A 5 48.13 -18.57 -8.10
C SER A 5 46.67 -18.49 -8.54
N ASN A 6 46.44 -18.41 -9.86
CA ASN A 6 45.10 -18.36 -10.44
C ASN A 6 44.22 -19.53 -9.94
N SER A 7 44.78 -20.73 -9.81
CA SER A 7 44.06 -21.90 -9.31
C SER A 7 43.62 -21.76 -7.86
N TYR A 8 44.47 -21.20 -6.98
CA TYR A 8 44.10 -20.94 -5.59
C TYR A 8 42.97 -19.91 -5.52
N THR A 9 43.09 -18.81 -6.26
CA THR A 9 42.06 -17.77 -6.32
C THR A 9 40.71 -18.31 -6.79
N ILE A 10 40.70 -19.13 -7.85
CA ILE A 10 39.47 -19.73 -8.39
C ILE A 10 38.82 -20.70 -7.38
N ILE A 11 39.61 -21.58 -6.76
CA ILE A 11 39.09 -22.54 -5.78
C ILE A 11 38.56 -21.81 -4.55
N TYR A 12 39.33 -20.85 -4.02
CA TYR A 12 38.94 -20.05 -2.86
C TYR A 12 37.65 -19.28 -3.12
N ALA A 13 37.56 -18.58 -4.25
CA ALA A 13 36.34 -17.86 -4.64
C ALA A 13 35.14 -18.80 -4.80
N SER A 14 35.34 -19.97 -5.42
CA SER A 14 34.26 -20.96 -5.61
C SER A 14 33.74 -21.50 -4.28
N VAL A 15 34.65 -21.87 -3.37
CA VAL A 15 34.29 -22.35 -2.03
C VAL A 15 33.57 -21.26 -1.24
N MET A 16 34.08 -20.02 -1.28
CA MET A 16 33.45 -18.89 -0.61
C MET A 16 32.04 -18.63 -1.14
N VAL A 17 31.84 -18.64 -2.46
CA VAL A 17 30.52 -18.45 -3.08
C VAL A 17 29.55 -19.54 -2.65
N ILE A 18 29.97 -20.81 -2.64
CA ILE A 18 29.13 -21.93 -2.21
C ILE A 18 28.72 -21.76 -0.74
N ILE A 19 29.68 -21.44 0.14
CA ILE A 19 29.41 -21.26 1.57
C ILE A 19 28.45 -20.09 1.78
N VAL A 20 28.70 -18.94 1.16
CA VAL A 20 27.86 -17.74 1.31
C VAL A 20 26.45 -17.99 0.75
N ALA A 21 26.33 -18.60 -0.44
CA ALA A 21 25.04 -18.91 -1.03
C ALA A 21 24.24 -19.89 -0.16
N PHE A 22 24.89 -20.93 0.36
CA PHE A 22 24.24 -21.89 1.26
C PHE A 22 23.76 -21.23 2.55
N LEU A 23 24.60 -20.41 3.19
CA LEU A 23 24.23 -19.70 4.42
C LEU A 23 23.06 -18.74 4.19
N LEU A 24 23.09 -17.95 3.11
CA LEU A 24 22.00 -17.03 2.77
C LEU A 24 20.68 -17.78 2.51
N ALA A 25 20.73 -18.86 1.73
CA ALA A 25 19.57 -19.69 1.44
C ALA A 25 19.02 -20.36 2.70
N PHE A 26 19.88 -20.89 3.57
CA PHE A 26 19.47 -21.52 4.83
C PHE A 26 18.80 -20.52 5.77
N VAL A 27 19.40 -19.35 5.99
CA VAL A 27 18.84 -18.29 6.85
C VAL A 27 17.51 -17.79 6.29
N SER A 28 17.44 -17.51 4.99
CA SER A 28 16.20 -17.06 4.33
C SER A 28 15.10 -18.11 4.45
N SER A 29 15.39 -19.37 4.16
CA SER A 29 14.39 -20.45 4.23
C SER A 29 13.90 -20.71 5.65
N SER A 30 14.80 -20.67 6.64
CA SER A 30 14.46 -20.93 8.04
C SER A 30 13.57 -19.83 8.63
N LEU A 31 13.80 -18.58 8.23
CA LEU A 31 13.05 -17.42 8.75
C LEU A 31 11.82 -17.05 7.92
N LYS A 32 11.61 -17.68 6.75
CA LYS A 32 10.56 -17.30 5.80
C LYS A 32 9.17 -17.22 6.43
N SER A 33 8.77 -18.23 7.20
CA SER A 33 7.46 -18.24 7.86
C SER A 33 7.25 -17.06 8.83
N THR A 34 8.30 -16.65 9.51
CA THR A 34 8.27 -15.50 10.44
C THR A 34 8.27 -14.18 9.66
N GLN A 35 9.02 -14.09 8.56
CA GLN A 35 9.00 -12.94 7.66
C GLN A 35 7.61 -12.76 7.06
N ASP A 36 7.03 -13.81 6.51
CA ASP A 36 5.70 -13.79 5.90
C ASP A 36 4.63 -13.37 6.93
N LYS A 37 4.70 -13.91 8.16
CA LYS A 37 3.81 -13.48 9.25
C LYS A 37 4.01 -12.00 9.61
N ASN A 38 5.23 -11.51 9.69
CA ASN A 38 5.50 -10.10 9.99
C ASN A 38 4.97 -9.18 8.89
N VAL A 39 5.11 -9.56 7.62
CA VAL A 39 4.55 -8.81 6.48
C VAL A 39 3.01 -8.80 6.54
N GLN A 40 2.37 -9.92 6.90
CA GLN A 40 0.92 -9.96 7.11
C GLN A 40 0.48 -9.03 8.25
N LEU A 41 1.16 -9.08 9.40
CA LEU A 41 0.84 -8.22 10.55
C LEU A 41 1.05 -6.75 10.21
N ASP A 42 2.12 -6.42 9.49
CA ASP A 42 2.37 -5.06 9.03
C ASP A 42 1.28 -4.60 8.06
N THR A 43 0.92 -5.41 7.07
CA THR A 43 -0.19 -5.14 6.14
C THR A 43 -1.50 -4.84 6.90
N LYS A 44 -1.83 -5.63 7.93
CA LYS A 44 -2.99 -5.38 8.80
C LYS A 44 -2.88 -4.04 9.53
N LYS A 45 -1.72 -3.70 10.07
CA LYS A 45 -1.47 -2.39 10.71
C LYS A 45 -1.65 -1.23 9.72
N GLN A 46 -1.22 -1.38 8.47
CA GLN A 46 -1.38 -0.36 7.44
C GLN A 46 -2.86 -0.12 7.09
N ILE A 47 -3.66 -1.20 6.97
CA ILE A 47 -5.12 -1.10 6.78
C ILE A 47 -5.79 -0.41 7.97
N LEU A 48 -5.41 -0.80 9.20
CA LEU A 48 -5.89 -0.17 10.43
C LEU A 48 -5.48 1.31 10.53
N ALA A 49 -4.28 1.67 10.07
CA ALA A 49 -3.80 3.04 10.07
C ALA A 49 -4.64 3.95 9.13
N ALA A 50 -5.09 3.44 7.98
CA ALA A 50 -6.03 4.16 7.11
C ALA A 50 -7.40 4.38 7.76
N LEU A 51 -7.77 3.54 8.73
CA LEU A 51 -8.93 3.70 9.60
C LEU A 51 -8.63 4.57 10.84
N ASN A 52 -7.51 5.30 10.87
CA ASN A 52 -7.06 6.11 12.00
C ASN A 52 -6.81 5.33 13.31
N ILE A 53 -6.68 3.99 13.23
CA ILE A 53 -6.37 3.12 14.36
C ILE A 53 -4.84 2.92 14.40
N LYS A 54 -4.18 3.69 15.26
CA LYS A 54 -2.72 3.75 15.38
C LYS A 54 -2.24 3.08 16.67
N ASN A 55 -0.92 2.86 16.78
CA ASN A 55 -0.26 2.26 17.95
C ASN A 55 -0.78 0.84 18.29
N VAL A 56 -1.01 0.05 17.26
CA VAL A 56 -1.54 -1.32 17.38
C VAL A 56 -0.45 -2.28 17.88
N GLU A 57 -0.59 -2.76 19.11
CA GLU A 57 0.26 -3.80 19.70
C GLU A 57 -0.07 -5.18 19.10
N ASP A 58 -1.33 -5.60 19.21
CA ASP A 58 -1.85 -6.83 18.61
C ASP A 58 -2.63 -6.54 17.32
N ALA A 59 -1.93 -6.69 16.19
CA ALA A 59 -2.53 -6.43 14.88
C ALA A 59 -3.63 -7.42 14.51
N ASP A 60 -3.56 -8.67 14.96
CA ASP A 60 -4.58 -9.67 14.63
C ASP A 60 -5.88 -9.39 15.40
N ALA A 61 -5.78 -9.05 16.67
CA ALA A 61 -6.93 -8.73 17.51
C ALA A 61 -7.64 -7.45 17.04
N GLU A 62 -6.90 -6.36 16.83
CA GLU A 62 -7.49 -5.10 16.37
C GLU A 62 -8.03 -5.22 14.95
N TYR A 63 -7.33 -5.93 14.05
CA TYR A 63 -7.83 -6.15 12.69
C TYR A 63 -9.18 -6.88 12.70
N LYS A 64 -9.33 -7.95 13.49
CA LYS A 64 -10.60 -8.70 13.61
C LYS A 64 -11.72 -7.88 14.25
N LYS A 65 -11.39 -6.90 15.08
CA LYS A 65 -12.38 -6.02 15.73
C LYS A 65 -13.04 -5.10 14.70
N TYR A 66 -12.24 -4.46 13.85
CA TYR A 66 -12.71 -3.42 12.94
C TYR A 66 -12.97 -3.92 11.52
N VAL A 67 -12.16 -4.83 11.00
CA VAL A 67 -12.33 -5.37 9.64
C VAL A 67 -13.27 -6.57 9.69
N LYS A 68 -14.46 -6.41 9.10
CA LYS A 68 -15.53 -7.41 9.10
C LYS A 68 -15.38 -8.42 7.97
N GLY A 69 -14.76 -8.03 6.87
CA GLY A 69 -14.50 -8.92 5.74
C GLY A 69 -13.53 -8.33 4.73
N ASP A 70 -12.80 -9.21 4.07
CA ASP A 70 -12.06 -8.94 2.85
C ASP A 70 -12.92 -9.39 1.66
N MET A 71 -13.31 -8.46 0.81
CA MET A 71 -14.22 -8.71 -0.31
C MET A 71 -13.50 -8.53 -1.64
N LEU A 72 -13.90 -9.30 -2.64
CA LEU A 72 -13.50 -9.14 -4.03
C LEU A 72 -14.57 -8.39 -4.80
N MET A 73 -14.17 -7.33 -5.48
CA MET A 73 -15.04 -6.53 -6.34
C MET A 73 -15.19 -7.19 -7.71
N ASN A 74 -16.44 -7.46 -8.10
CA ASN A 74 -16.81 -7.91 -9.42
C ASN A 74 -16.84 -6.74 -10.41
N VAL A 75 -16.85 -7.05 -11.72
CA VAL A 75 -16.90 -6.04 -12.79
C VAL A 75 -18.09 -5.07 -12.65
N ASP A 76 -19.22 -5.56 -12.15
CA ASP A 76 -20.46 -4.78 -11.93
C ASP A 76 -20.47 -3.98 -10.61
N GLY A 77 -19.35 -3.96 -9.88
CA GLY A 77 -19.19 -3.28 -8.60
C GLY A 77 -19.83 -4.00 -7.41
N THR A 78 -20.37 -5.21 -7.58
CA THR A 78 -20.80 -6.05 -6.44
C THR A 78 -19.61 -6.64 -5.71
N LEU A 79 -19.78 -6.96 -4.43
CA LEU A 79 -18.76 -7.54 -3.58
C LEU A 79 -19.07 -9.02 -3.31
N THR A 80 -18.06 -9.87 -3.44
CA THR A 80 -18.13 -11.30 -3.07
C THR A 80 -17.05 -11.57 -2.02
N GLU A 81 -17.34 -12.38 -1.01
CA GLU A 81 -16.37 -12.67 0.05
C GLU A 81 -15.11 -13.36 -0.50
N ASN A 82 -13.93 -12.88 -0.11
CA ASN A 82 -12.68 -13.56 -0.40
C ASN A 82 -12.56 -14.79 0.51
N THR A 83 -12.59 -15.98 -0.08
CA THR A 83 -12.39 -17.25 0.63
C THR A 83 -10.94 -17.74 0.58
N GLY A 84 -10.06 -17.01 -0.11
CA GLY A 84 -8.64 -17.31 -0.21
C GLY A 84 -7.83 -16.86 1.02
N GLU A 85 -6.53 -17.13 0.98
CA GLU A 85 -5.61 -16.61 1.98
C GLU A 85 -5.50 -15.07 1.94
N PHE A 86 -5.14 -14.49 3.07
CA PHE A 86 -4.90 -13.06 3.19
C PHE A 86 -3.72 -12.63 2.30
N ALA A 87 -4.01 -11.75 1.33
CA ALA A 87 -3.00 -11.21 0.44
C ALA A 87 -2.17 -10.11 1.10
N THR A 88 -0.91 -9.98 0.70
CA THR A 88 0.00 -8.91 1.17
C THR A 88 0.56 -8.08 0.01
N ASN A 89 0.29 -8.47 -1.23
CA ASN A 89 0.71 -7.75 -2.44
C ASN A 89 -0.49 -7.52 -3.36
N TYR A 90 -1.21 -6.44 -3.10
CA TYR A 90 -2.44 -6.11 -3.84
C TYR A 90 -2.19 -5.65 -5.28
N GLU A 91 -0.99 -5.15 -5.59
CA GLU A 91 -0.61 -4.87 -6.98
C GLU A 91 -0.58 -6.18 -7.80
N LYS A 92 0.01 -7.23 -7.23
CA LYS A 92 0.07 -8.56 -7.85
C LYS A 92 -1.33 -9.18 -7.98
N GLU A 93 -2.15 -9.07 -6.95
CA GLU A 93 -3.55 -9.53 -6.97
C GLU A 93 -4.32 -8.91 -8.12
N ALA A 94 -4.21 -7.60 -8.31
CA ALA A 94 -4.92 -6.91 -9.38
C ALA A 94 -4.33 -7.22 -10.77
N LYS A 95 -3.00 -7.22 -10.92
CA LYS A 95 -2.35 -7.37 -12.24
C LYS A 95 -2.31 -8.80 -12.75
N GLU A 96 -2.06 -9.77 -11.87
CA GLU A 96 -1.85 -11.17 -12.26
C GLU A 96 -3.10 -12.02 -12.05
N GLN A 97 -3.90 -11.72 -11.03
CA GLN A 97 -5.06 -12.52 -10.66
C GLN A 97 -6.40 -11.84 -10.95
N GLN A 98 -6.37 -10.58 -11.40
CA GLN A 98 -7.56 -9.76 -11.66
C GLN A 98 -8.49 -9.65 -10.44
N ARG A 99 -7.91 -9.68 -9.24
CA ARG A 99 -8.64 -9.60 -7.96
C ARG A 99 -8.47 -8.20 -7.37
N LEU A 100 -9.59 -7.50 -7.20
CA LEU A 100 -9.64 -6.18 -6.58
C LEU A 100 -10.25 -6.30 -5.20
N HIS A 101 -9.46 -6.03 -4.16
CA HIS A 101 -9.86 -6.20 -2.77
C HIS A 101 -10.54 -4.94 -2.23
N VAL A 102 -11.61 -5.14 -1.46
CA VAL A 102 -12.32 -4.09 -0.72
C VAL A 102 -12.54 -4.61 0.70
N PHE A 103 -11.88 -4.00 1.68
CA PHE A 103 -12.11 -4.34 3.08
C PHE A 103 -13.33 -3.61 3.58
N VAL A 104 -14.31 -4.36 4.08
CA VAL A 104 -15.50 -3.82 4.73
C VAL A 104 -15.20 -3.75 6.23
N CYS A 105 -15.25 -2.54 6.76
CA CYS A 105 -14.85 -2.24 8.12
C CYS A 105 -15.99 -1.55 8.88
N GLU A 106 -15.98 -1.63 10.19
CA GLU A 106 -16.91 -0.92 11.07
C GLU A 106 -16.11 -0.13 12.11
N VAL A 107 -16.30 1.18 12.15
CA VAL A 107 -15.67 2.07 13.12
C VAL A 107 -16.77 2.93 13.72
N ASP A 108 -16.91 2.92 15.05
CA ASP A 108 -17.95 3.64 15.78
C ASP A 108 -19.38 3.41 15.25
N GLY A 109 -19.67 2.16 14.86
CA GLY A 109 -20.96 1.76 14.30
C GLY A 109 -21.23 2.23 12.87
N GLN A 110 -20.25 2.84 12.21
CA GLN A 110 -20.34 3.26 10.81
C GLN A 110 -19.51 2.35 9.91
N THR A 111 -20.10 1.96 8.77
CA THR A 111 -19.39 1.21 7.74
C THR A 111 -18.34 2.08 7.08
N LYS A 112 -17.13 1.54 6.90
CA LYS A 112 -16.04 2.12 6.12
C LYS A 112 -15.58 1.10 5.08
N TYR A 113 -15.15 1.59 3.93
CA TYR A 113 -14.59 0.75 2.87
C TYR A 113 -13.13 1.11 2.67
N VAL A 114 -12.21 0.16 2.80
CA VAL A 114 -10.79 0.39 2.57
C VAL A 114 -10.38 -0.29 1.27
N VAL A 115 -9.76 0.46 0.36
CA VAL A 115 -9.23 -0.06 -0.90
C VAL A 115 -7.71 0.11 -0.96
N PRO A 116 -6.97 -0.93 -1.37
CA PRO A 116 -5.54 -0.82 -1.59
C PRO A 116 -5.25 -0.04 -2.87
N VAL A 117 -4.22 0.80 -2.82
CA VAL A 117 -3.69 1.55 -3.95
C VAL A 117 -2.19 1.32 -4.08
N TYR A 118 -1.68 1.28 -5.30
CA TYR A 118 -0.28 0.95 -5.60
C TYR A 118 0.20 1.64 -6.87
N GLY A 119 1.49 1.95 -6.93
CA GLY A 119 2.07 2.66 -8.05
C GLY A 119 3.59 2.78 -7.95
N ALA A 120 4.14 3.68 -8.75
CA ALA A 120 5.58 3.94 -8.81
C ALA A 120 5.90 5.37 -8.36
N GLY A 121 6.84 5.49 -7.42
CA GLY A 121 7.48 6.75 -7.04
C GLY A 121 8.70 7.05 -7.91
N LEU A 122 9.65 7.83 -7.37
CA LEU A 122 10.89 8.15 -8.07
C LEU A 122 11.87 6.97 -8.06
N TRP A 123 12.07 6.35 -6.89
CA TRP A 123 13.09 5.34 -6.66
C TRP A 123 12.54 3.93 -6.56
N GLY A 124 11.25 3.77 -6.27
CA GLY A 124 10.65 2.45 -6.08
C GLY A 124 9.13 2.47 -6.02
N ALA A 125 8.58 1.31 -5.64
CA ALA A 125 7.14 1.17 -5.47
C ALA A 125 6.64 2.07 -4.34
N ILE A 126 5.46 2.65 -4.56
CA ILE A 126 4.65 3.33 -3.55
C ILE A 126 3.33 2.58 -3.43
N TRP A 127 2.76 2.55 -2.25
CA TRP A 127 1.48 1.90 -2.01
C TRP A 127 0.73 2.59 -0.89
N GLY A 128 -0.52 2.20 -0.69
CA GLY A 128 -1.33 2.71 0.37
C GLY A 128 -2.70 2.07 0.46
N TYR A 129 -3.50 2.64 1.34
CA TYR A 129 -4.87 2.25 1.60
C TYR A 129 -5.71 3.52 1.73
N VAL A 130 -6.81 3.59 1.00
CA VAL A 130 -7.76 4.70 1.07
C VAL A 130 -9.02 4.18 1.76
N ALA A 131 -9.31 4.71 2.94
CA ALA A 131 -10.54 4.43 3.67
C ALA A 131 -11.61 5.46 3.28
N LEU A 132 -12.79 4.99 2.89
CA LEU A 132 -13.95 5.78 2.51
C LEU A 132 -15.07 5.57 3.51
N ASN A 133 -15.90 6.59 3.68
CA ASN A 133 -17.15 6.50 4.44
C ASN A 133 -18.18 5.61 3.70
N GLU A 134 -19.32 5.39 4.35
CA GLU A 134 -20.42 4.59 3.80
C GLU A 134 -20.96 5.13 2.47
N ASP A 135 -20.78 6.43 2.22
CA ASP A 135 -21.11 7.09 0.94
C ASP A 135 -20.17 6.70 -0.22
N LYS A 136 -19.13 5.89 0.05
CA LYS A 136 -18.10 5.43 -0.90
C LYS A 136 -17.39 6.57 -1.64
N ASP A 137 -17.41 7.77 -1.08
CA ASP A 137 -16.87 8.95 -1.76
C ASP A 137 -16.06 9.83 -0.82
N THR A 138 -16.54 10.07 0.41
CA THR A 138 -15.80 10.87 1.38
C THR A 138 -14.67 10.04 1.97
N VAL A 139 -13.44 10.54 1.84
CA VAL A 139 -12.25 9.94 2.45
C VAL A 139 -12.32 10.07 3.97
N TYR A 140 -12.35 8.93 4.64
CA TYR A 140 -12.27 8.81 6.10
C TYR A 140 -10.82 8.93 6.58
N GLY A 141 -9.89 8.35 5.83
CA GLY A 141 -8.47 8.34 6.15
C GLY A 141 -7.65 7.70 5.05
N THR A 142 -6.34 7.93 5.09
CA THR A 142 -5.40 7.32 4.16
C THR A 142 -4.19 6.81 4.90
N TYR A 143 -3.55 5.79 4.33
CA TYR A 143 -2.20 5.38 4.69
C TYR A 143 -1.40 5.28 3.41
N PHE A 144 -0.21 5.88 3.36
CA PHE A 144 0.73 5.73 2.25
C PHE A 144 2.09 5.28 2.76
N SER A 145 2.79 4.51 1.95
CA SER A 145 4.15 4.08 2.22
C SER A 145 4.90 3.85 0.91
N HIS A 146 6.18 3.54 1.05
CA HIS A 146 7.10 3.47 -0.08
C HIS A 146 8.24 2.51 0.19
N ALA A 147 8.83 1.99 -0.89
CA ALA A 147 9.97 1.08 -0.79
C ALA A 147 11.26 1.83 -0.42
N SER A 148 11.50 2.99 -1.05
CA SER A 148 12.83 3.61 -1.04
C SER A 148 12.86 5.09 -1.40
N GLU A 149 11.76 5.82 -1.23
CA GLU A 149 11.77 7.26 -1.43
C GLU A 149 12.70 7.97 -0.43
N THR A 150 13.21 9.14 -0.81
CA THR A 150 14.22 9.84 -0.02
C THR A 150 13.60 10.54 1.21
N PRO A 151 14.10 10.31 2.43
CA PRO A 151 13.71 11.04 3.65
C PRO A 151 13.79 12.57 3.49
N GLY A 152 12.77 13.30 3.96
CA GLY A 152 12.67 14.76 3.79
C GLY A 152 12.25 15.24 2.40
N LEU A 153 12.01 14.33 1.45
CA LEU A 153 11.48 14.59 0.11
C LEU A 153 10.31 13.65 -0.17
N GLY A 154 10.44 12.70 -1.11
CA GLY A 154 9.37 11.77 -1.46
C GLY A 154 8.87 10.90 -0.31
N ALA A 155 9.73 10.60 0.68
CA ALA A 155 9.32 9.78 1.82
C ALA A 155 8.26 10.46 2.70
N GLU A 156 8.09 11.77 2.59
CA GLU A 156 7.11 12.51 3.38
C GLU A 156 5.66 12.09 3.08
N ILE A 157 5.41 11.34 1.99
CA ILE A 157 4.09 10.73 1.76
C ILE A 157 3.68 9.78 2.89
N ALA A 158 4.65 9.19 3.60
CA ALA A 158 4.40 8.29 4.72
C ALA A 158 4.12 9.03 6.05
N THR A 159 4.17 10.37 6.05
CA THR A 159 3.92 11.16 7.25
C THR A 159 2.44 11.36 7.52
N GLU A 160 2.11 11.52 8.79
CA GLU A 160 0.76 11.86 9.23
C GLU A 160 0.29 13.20 8.65
N HIS A 161 1.18 14.18 8.53
CA HIS A 161 0.83 15.49 7.98
C HIS A 161 0.26 15.35 6.56
N PHE A 162 0.97 14.65 5.66
CA PHE A 162 0.51 14.47 4.29
C PHE A 162 -0.75 13.60 4.18
N GLN A 163 -0.81 12.49 4.93
CA GLN A 163 -1.96 11.58 4.89
C GLN A 163 -3.25 12.24 5.41
N ASN A 164 -3.14 13.10 6.41
CA ASN A 164 -4.29 13.81 6.98
C ASN A 164 -4.88 14.86 6.05
N GLU A 165 -4.13 15.38 5.07
CA GLU A 165 -4.66 16.34 4.08
C GLU A 165 -5.81 15.73 3.25
N PHE A 166 -5.87 14.39 3.15
CA PHE A 166 -6.92 13.70 2.40
C PHE A 166 -8.23 13.53 3.19
N VAL A 167 -8.22 13.69 4.51
CA VAL A 167 -9.41 13.47 5.33
C VAL A 167 -10.51 14.46 4.94
N GLY A 168 -11.72 13.94 4.68
CA GLY A 168 -12.87 14.72 4.25
C GLY A 168 -12.88 15.11 2.77
N LYS A 169 -11.84 14.78 1.99
CA LYS A 169 -11.85 14.96 0.53
C LYS A 169 -12.82 13.99 -0.13
N LYS A 170 -13.27 14.31 -1.33
CA LYS A 170 -14.14 13.48 -2.17
C LYS A 170 -13.33 12.77 -3.25
N THR A 171 -13.76 11.57 -3.61
CA THR A 171 -13.12 10.76 -4.67
C THR A 171 -13.58 11.16 -6.07
N LEU A 172 -14.86 11.52 -6.21
CA LEU A 172 -15.54 11.62 -7.50
C LEU A 172 -16.10 13.03 -7.73
N GLU A 173 -15.81 13.61 -8.90
CA GLU A 173 -16.50 14.80 -9.40
C GLU A 173 -17.20 14.42 -10.71
N ASN A 174 -18.53 14.58 -10.78
CA ASN A 174 -19.33 14.23 -11.97
C ASN A 174 -19.10 12.79 -12.47
N GLY A 175 -18.86 11.84 -11.56
CA GLY A 175 -18.62 10.43 -11.89
C GLY A 175 -17.19 10.10 -12.36
N ALA A 176 -16.26 11.07 -12.30
CA ALA A 176 -14.85 10.86 -12.64
C ALA A 176 -13.94 10.99 -11.41
N ILE A 177 -12.91 10.13 -11.32
CA ILE A 177 -11.94 10.18 -10.24
C ILE A 177 -11.18 11.52 -10.28
N THR A 178 -11.37 12.31 -9.24
CA THR A 178 -10.82 13.67 -9.13
C THR A 178 -9.91 13.82 -7.91
N LEU A 179 -10.02 12.91 -6.92
CA LEU A 179 -9.07 12.85 -5.82
C LEU A 179 -7.64 12.72 -6.33
N GLY A 180 -6.76 13.59 -5.88
CA GLY A 180 -5.40 13.62 -6.40
C GLY A 180 -4.46 14.58 -5.68
N VAL A 181 -3.23 14.57 -6.13
CA VAL A 181 -2.14 15.38 -5.57
C VAL A 181 -1.68 16.35 -6.64
N VAL A 182 -1.63 17.63 -6.30
CA VAL A 182 -1.13 18.68 -7.19
C VAL A 182 0.20 19.21 -6.66
N LYS A 183 0.89 20.02 -7.46
CA LYS A 183 2.09 20.72 -6.97
C LYS A 183 1.74 21.57 -5.75
N ASN A 184 2.62 21.58 -4.75
CA ASN A 184 2.45 22.40 -3.55
C ASN A 184 2.10 23.88 -3.89
N GLY A 185 1.05 24.41 -3.26
CA GLY A 185 0.51 25.74 -3.49
C GLY A 185 -0.29 25.89 -4.79
N LYS A 186 -0.74 24.78 -5.40
CA LYS A 186 -1.51 24.77 -6.67
C LYS A 186 -2.83 24.01 -6.58
N VAL A 187 -3.39 23.82 -5.39
CA VAL A 187 -4.75 23.29 -5.20
C VAL A 187 -5.76 24.26 -5.81
N GLU A 188 -6.48 23.78 -6.83
CA GLU A 188 -7.58 24.51 -7.47
C GLU A 188 -8.94 23.95 -7.04
N LYS A 189 -8.99 22.65 -6.73
CA LYS A 189 -10.20 21.94 -6.31
C LYS A 189 -10.03 21.41 -4.88
N PRO A 190 -10.19 22.25 -3.84
CA PRO A 190 -9.86 21.88 -2.47
C PRO A 190 -10.68 20.73 -1.89
N ASP A 191 -11.84 20.41 -2.46
CA ASP A 191 -12.65 19.26 -2.05
C ASP A 191 -12.06 17.92 -2.53
N TYR A 192 -11.15 17.93 -3.50
CA TYR A 192 -10.63 16.73 -4.16
C TYR A 192 -9.09 16.68 -4.18
N GLN A 193 -8.43 17.84 -4.17
CA GLN A 193 -6.98 17.93 -4.35
C GLN A 193 -6.30 18.28 -3.04
N VAL A 194 -5.13 17.69 -2.85
CA VAL A 194 -4.19 18.03 -1.77
C VAL A 194 -2.89 18.56 -2.35
N ASP A 195 -2.16 19.30 -1.53
CA ASP A 195 -0.82 19.74 -1.88
C ASP A 195 0.17 18.57 -1.87
N GLY A 196 1.00 18.50 -2.90
CA GLY A 196 2.13 17.59 -2.98
C GLY A 196 3.29 18.03 -2.10
N ILE A 197 4.26 17.13 -1.97
CA ILE A 197 5.45 17.37 -1.15
C ILE A 197 6.41 18.33 -1.86
N SER A 198 6.79 19.40 -1.17
CA SER A 198 7.83 20.32 -1.66
C SER A 198 9.17 19.60 -1.84
N GLY A 199 9.78 19.70 -3.02
CA GLY A 199 10.99 18.95 -3.38
C GLY A 199 10.77 17.47 -3.73
N GLY A 200 9.59 16.91 -3.43
CA GLY A 200 9.17 15.54 -3.75
C GLY A 200 8.22 15.46 -4.96
N THR A 201 8.41 16.29 -5.99
CA THR A 201 7.45 16.43 -7.11
C THR A 201 7.19 15.11 -7.83
N ILE A 202 8.22 14.33 -8.15
CA ILE A 202 8.05 13.06 -8.89
C ILE A 202 7.25 12.05 -8.06
N THR A 203 7.55 11.94 -6.76
CA THR A 203 6.78 11.09 -5.84
C THR A 203 5.34 11.56 -5.73
N SER A 204 5.11 12.87 -5.64
CA SER A 204 3.76 13.46 -5.56
C SER A 204 2.94 13.15 -6.82
N VAL A 205 3.55 13.27 -8.00
CA VAL A 205 2.95 12.86 -9.28
C VAL A 205 2.70 11.35 -9.30
N GLY A 206 3.60 10.55 -8.74
CA GLY A 206 3.41 9.11 -8.55
C GLY A 206 2.18 8.79 -7.71
N VAL A 207 1.99 9.47 -6.57
CA VAL A 207 0.81 9.30 -5.72
C VAL A 207 -0.47 9.72 -6.45
N ASP A 208 -0.45 10.85 -7.16
CA ASP A 208 -1.58 11.29 -7.99
C ASP A 208 -1.98 10.23 -9.03
N ALA A 209 -1.00 9.70 -9.77
CA ALA A 209 -1.21 8.66 -10.77
C ALA A 209 -1.69 7.35 -10.14
N MET A 210 -1.13 6.96 -8.99
CA MET A 210 -1.53 5.79 -8.21
C MET A 210 -3.00 5.88 -7.81
N LEU A 211 -3.41 7.00 -7.21
CA LEU A 211 -4.79 7.23 -6.78
C LEU A 211 -5.75 7.16 -7.97
N LYS A 212 -5.46 7.91 -9.04
CA LYS A 212 -6.32 7.94 -10.24
C LYS A 212 -6.46 6.57 -10.88
N SER A 213 -5.35 5.86 -11.08
CA SER A 213 -5.34 4.53 -11.71
C SER A 213 -6.09 3.49 -10.86
N CYS A 214 -5.78 3.41 -9.57
CA CYS A 214 -6.35 2.41 -8.69
C CYS A 214 -7.84 2.68 -8.45
N LEU A 215 -8.22 3.91 -8.05
CA LEU A 215 -9.63 4.24 -7.79
C LEU A 215 -10.50 4.11 -9.04
N ASN A 216 -9.96 4.38 -10.23
CA ASN A 216 -10.67 4.16 -11.48
C ASN A 216 -10.98 2.67 -11.71
N SER A 217 -10.13 1.76 -11.21
CA SER A 217 -10.41 0.32 -11.25
C SER A 217 -11.59 -0.06 -10.35
N TYR A 218 -11.85 0.71 -9.29
CA TYR A 218 -12.99 0.54 -8.38
C TYR A 218 -14.24 1.33 -8.78
N LEU A 219 -14.24 2.01 -9.94
CA LEU A 219 -15.27 3.00 -10.28
C LEU A 219 -16.70 2.44 -10.20
N SER A 220 -16.93 1.21 -10.68
CA SER A 220 -18.26 0.57 -10.64
C SER A 220 -18.78 0.32 -9.23
N PHE A 221 -17.89 0.13 -8.25
CA PHE A 221 -18.25 0.03 -6.84
C PHE A 221 -18.53 1.40 -6.22
N LEU A 222 -17.71 2.40 -6.57
CA LEU A 222 -17.80 3.76 -6.02
C LEU A 222 -19.03 4.53 -6.51
N THR A 223 -19.53 4.27 -7.72
CA THR A 223 -20.68 4.98 -8.31
C THR A 223 -22.02 4.27 -8.12
N LYS A 224 -22.08 3.26 -7.25
CA LYS A 224 -23.27 2.44 -7.01
C LYS A 224 -23.89 2.73 -5.65
#